data_AF-F9EQ08-F1
#
_entry.id   AF-F9EQ08-F1
#
_cell.length_a   1.000
_cell.length_b   1.000
_cell.length_c   1.000
_cell.angle_alpha   90.00
_cell.angle_beta   90.00
_cell.angle_gamma   90.00
#
_symmetry.space_group_name_H-M   'P 1'
#
loop_
_entity.id
_entity.type
_entity.pdbx_description
1 polymer ?
#
loop_
_entity_poly.entity_id
_entity_poly.type
_entity_poly.pdbx_seq_one_letter_code
_entity_poly.pdbx_strand_id
1 'polypeptide(L)'
;MTSKTYTSGSGLSSKLNSDLKDIKDFTEYELDKVKLENKDIEVRVLKIVINNKPLNKSQMENLKKVVEHVTEDGIKVEAVILK
;
A
#
# COMPACT_ATOMS: atom_id res chain seq x y z
N MET A 1 0.92 -12.34 8.17
CA MET A 1 -0.43 -12.37 7.57
C MET A 1 -0.83 -13.79 7.21
N THR A 2 -1.82 -14.35 7.90
CA THR A 2 -2.50 -15.63 7.55
C THR A 2 -3.99 -15.39 7.33
N SER A 3 -4.36 -14.20 6.85
CA SER A 3 -5.75 -13.89 6.50
C SER A 3 -6.07 -14.50 5.14
N LYS A 4 -7.04 -15.41 5.11
CA LYS A 4 -7.56 -16.06 3.89
C LYS A 4 -7.93 -15.05 2.80
N THR A 5 -8.27 -13.82 3.18
CA THR A 5 -8.70 -12.74 2.30
C THR A 5 -7.61 -12.25 1.32
N TYR A 6 -6.33 -12.43 1.64
CA TYR A 6 -5.21 -11.98 0.78
C TYR A 6 -4.53 -13.13 0.00
N THR A 7 -4.96 -14.37 0.23
CA THR A 7 -4.36 -15.57 -0.36
C THR A 7 -5.12 -16.11 -1.57
N SER A 8 -6.31 -15.58 -1.87
CA SER A 8 -7.17 -16.06 -2.96
C SER A 8 -7.78 -14.91 -3.76
N GLY A 9 -7.82 -15.08 -5.09
CA GLY A 9 -8.46 -14.15 -6.01
C GLY A 9 -7.78 -12.77 -6.08
N SER A 10 -8.59 -11.72 -6.23
CA SER A 10 -8.15 -10.32 -6.37
C SER A 10 -7.97 -9.58 -5.03
N GLY A 11 -8.18 -10.23 -3.87
CA GLY A 11 -8.28 -9.56 -2.58
C GLY A 11 -7.05 -8.72 -2.19
N LEU A 12 -5.84 -9.22 -2.45
CA LEU A 12 -4.61 -8.45 -2.22
C LEU A 12 -4.51 -7.24 -3.15
N SER A 13 -4.80 -7.42 -4.44
CA SER A 13 -4.74 -6.33 -5.42
C SER A 13 -5.78 -5.25 -5.12
N SER A 14 -7.01 -5.63 -4.79
CA SER A 14 -8.08 -4.69 -4.44
C SER A 14 -7.74 -3.87 -3.20
N LYS A 15 -7.16 -4.51 -2.17
CA LYS A 15 -6.72 -3.80 -0.97
C LYS A 15 -5.61 -2.79 -1.28
N LEU A 16 -4.58 -3.22 -2.01
CA LEU A 16 -3.47 -2.35 -2.40
C LEU A 16 -3.98 -1.16 -3.24
N ASN A 17 -4.85 -1.38 -4.22
CA ASN A 17 -5.43 -0.30 -5.02
C ASN A 17 -6.28 0.68 -4.19
N SER A 18 -7.03 0.18 -3.21
CA SER A 18 -7.77 1.04 -2.28
C SER A 18 -6.83 1.91 -1.45
N ASP A 19 -5.79 1.31 -0.86
CA ASP A 19 -4.83 2.04 -0.02
C ASP A 19 -4.08 3.11 -0.81
N LEU A 20 -3.72 2.80 -2.06
CA LEU A 20 -3.07 3.76 -2.96
C LEU A 20 -3.99 4.93 -3.31
N LYS A 21 -5.26 4.64 -3.56
CA LYS A 21 -6.25 5.69 -3.82
C LYS A 21 -6.40 6.59 -2.60
N ASP A 22 -6.48 6.01 -1.40
CA ASP A 22 -6.58 6.79 -0.16
C ASP A 22 -5.34 7.68 0.05
N ILE A 23 -4.14 7.18 -0.25
CA ILE A 23 -2.90 7.97 -0.22
C ILE A 23 -2.93 9.09 -1.27
N LYS A 24 -3.36 8.77 -2.51
CA LYS A 24 -3.39 9.70 -3.64
C LYS A 24 -4.39 10.83 -3.42
N ASP A 25 -5.59 10.50 -2.97
CA ASP A 25 -6.72 11.43 -2.88
C ASP A 25 -6.74 12.20 -1.54
N PHE A 26 -5.79 11.94 -0.64
CA PHE A 26 -5.68 12.67 0.62
C PHE A 26 -5.53 14.19 0.38
N THR A 27 -6.45 14.94 0.98
CA THR A 27 -6.52 16.41 0.88
C THR A 27 -6.20 17.08 2.21
N GLU A 28 -6.94 16.74 3.27
CA GLU A 28 -6.70 17.20 4.63
C GLU A 28 -7.40 16.28 5.65
N TYR A 29 -6.89 16.26 6.88
CA TYR A 29 -7.56 15.65 8.02
C TYR A 29 -7.17 16.35 9.32
N GLU A 30 -8.13 16.48 10.24
CA GLU A 30 -7.92 17.07 11.56
C GLU A 30 -8.39 16.10 12.64
N LEU A 31 -7.51 15.85 13.62
CA LEU A 31 -7.81 15.05 14.79
C LEU A 31 -7.34 15.80 16.04
N ASP A 32 -8.29 16.08 16.94
CA ASP A 32 -8.10 16.92 18.12
C ASP A 32 -7.52 18.30 17.83
N LYS A 33 -6.22 18.48 18.02
CA LYS A 33 -5.49 19.74 17.79
C LYS A 33 -4.43 19.62 16.70
N VAL A 34 -4.44 18.50 15.96
CA VAL A 34 -3.45 18.20 14.93
C VAL A 34 -4.16 18.19 13.58
N LYS A 35 -3.76 19.11 12.72
CA LYS A 35 -4.19 19.17 11.32
C LYS A 35 -3.03 18.74 10.42
N LEU A 36 -3.34 17.93 9.41
CA LEU A 36 -2.43 17.60 8.32
C LEU A 36 -3.10 17.95 7.00
N GLU A 37 -2.48 18.83 6.21
CA GLU A 37 -2.92 19.16 4.86
C GLU A 37 -1.98 18.54 3.82
N ASN A 38 -2.47 18.37 2.59
CA ASN A 38 -1.67 17.83 1.49
C ASN A 38 -0.37 18.63 1.26
N LYS A 39 -0.42 19.96 1.41
CA LYS A 39 0.76 20.83 1.23
C LYS A 39 1.88 20.57 2.24
N ASP A 40 1.55 19.95 3.38
CA ASP A 40 2.50 19.63 4.44
C ASP A 40 3.19 18.27 4.20
N ILE A 41 2.80 17.54 3.15
CA ILE A 41 3.28 16.19 2.83
C ILE A 41 4.26 16.27 1.65
N GLU A 42 5.56 16.09 1.94
CA GLU A 42 6.60 16.07 0.91
C GLU A 42 6.72 14.71 0.20
N VAL A 43 6.48 13.62 0.93
CA VAL A 43 6.66 12.25 0.43
C VAL A 43 5.52 11.37 0.88
N ARG A 44 4.94 10.63 -0.06
CA ARG A 44 3.88 9.65 0.18
C ARG A 44 4.45 8.24 0.03
N VAL A 45 4.22 7.38 1.02
CA VAL A 45 4.80 6.03 1.05
C VAL A 45 3.73 4.99 1.39
N LEU A 46 3.61 3.96 0.56
CA LEU A 46 2.93 2.71 0.91
C LEU A 46 3.96 1.70 1.43
N LYS A 47 3.94 1.42 2.73
CA LYS A 47 4.82 0.43 3.36
C LYS A 47 4.12 -0.91 3.53
N ILE A 48 4.61 -1.93 2.84
CA ILE A 48 4.08 -3.29 2.85
C ILE A 48 4.96 -4.17 3.76
N VAL A 49 4.37 -4.73 4.82
CA VAL A 49 5.06 -5.65 5.72
C VAL A 49 4.65 -7.09 5.41
N ILE A 50 5.59 -7.92 5.00
CA ILE A 50 5.37 -9.29 4.54
C ILE A 50 5.97 -10.25 5.57
N ASN A 51 5.23 -11.27 6.00
CA ASN A 51 5.80 -12.30 6.88
C ASN A 51 6.88 -13.11 6.16
N ASN A 52 7.83 -13.70 6.91
CA ASN A 52 8.83 -14.66 6.41
C ASN A 52 8.25 -15.99 5.91
N LYS A 53 7.18 -15.97 5.13
CA LYS A 53 6.65 -17.13 4.43
C LYS A 53 6.79 -16.87 2.94
N PRO A 54 7.15 -17.89 2.14
CA PRO A 54 7.24 -17.74 0.70
C PRO A 54 5.91 -17.20 0.15
N LEU A 55 5.97 -16.07 -0.55
CA LEU A 55 4.84 -15.60 -1.31
C LEU A 55 4.62 -16.55 -2.49
N ASN A 56 3.37 -16.89 -2.75
CA ASN A 56 3.05 -17.66 -3.94
C ASN A 56 3.14 -16.78 -5.21
N LYS A 57 3.19 -17.40 -6.39
CA LYS A 57 3.34 -16.69 -7.68
C LYS A 57 2.29 -15.60 -7.88
N SER A 58 1.02 -15.88 -7.56
CA SER A 58 -0.08 -14.90 -7.72
C SER A 58 0.09 -13.70 -6.80
N GLN A 59 0.53 -13.90 -5.56
CA GLN A 59 0.85 -12.81 -4.63
C GLN A 59 1.99 -11.95 -5.14
N MET A 60 3.04 -12.58 -5.68
CA MET A 60 4.18 -11.87 -6.28
C MET A 60 3.77 -11.04 -7.51
N GLU A 61 2.94 -11.60 -8.40
CA GLU A 61 2.43 -10.90 -9.58
C GLU A 61 1.53 -9.71 -9.20
N ASN A 62 0.68 -9.87 -8.18
CA ASN A 62 -0.16 -8.78 -7.70
C ASN A 62 0.69 -7.65 -7.08
N LEU A 63 1.75 -7.98 -6.34
CA LEU A 63 2.67 -6.98 -5.80
C LEU A 63 3.41 -6.24 -6.93
N LYS A 64 3.88 -6.96 -7.96
CA LYS A 64 4.55 -6.33 -9.11
C LYS A 64 3.64 -5.33 -9.82
N LYS A 65 2.41 -5.72 -10.13
CA LYS A 65 1.42 -4.83 -10.77
C LYS A 65 1.20 -3.56 -9.96
N VAL A 66 1.11 -3.69 -8.64
CA VAL A 66 0.93 -2.55 -7.73
C VAL A 66 2.17 -1.65 -7.77
N VAL A 67 3.39 -2.19 -7.68
CA VAL A 67 4.61 -1.37 -7.73
C VAL A 67 4.75 -0.61 -9.06
N GLU A 68 4.41 -1.24 -10.18
CA GLU A 68 4.53 -0.65 -11.52
C GLU A 68 3.62 0.59 -11.71
N HIS A 69 2.38 0.55 -11.22
CA HIS A 69 1.41 1.65 -11.44
C HIS A 69 1.62 2.86 -10.52
N VAL A 70 2.21 2.65 -9.35
CA VAL A 70 2.19 3.64 -8.25
C VAL A 70 3.30 4.67 -8.37
N THR A 71 4.38 4.30 -9.08
CA THR A 71 5.53 5.17 -9.29
C THR A 71 5.15 6.41 -10.12
N GLU A 72 4.14 6.29 -11.00
CA GLU A 72 3.62 7.40 -11.82
C GLU A 72 2.86 8.45 -10.98
N ASP A 73 2.30 8.05 -9.84
CA ASP A 73 1.52 8.90 -8.93
C ASP A 73 2.38 9.59 -7.85
N GLY A 74 3.73 9.50 -7.94
CA GLY A 74 4.65 10.10 -6.97
C GLY A 74 4.64 9.42 -5.59
N ILE A 75 4.02 8.24 -5.49
CA ILE A 75 3.94 7.45 -4.26
C ILE A 75 5.08 6.41 -4.29
N LYS A 76 5.84 6.34 -3.20
CA LYS A 76 6.89 5.33 -3.02
C LYS A 76 6.29 4.05 -2.45
N VAL A 77 6.75 2.89 -2.92
CA VAL A 77 6.37 1.59 -2.34
C VAL A 77 7.59 0.97 -1.67
N GLU A 78 7.47 0.67 -0.38
CA GLU A 78 8.52 0.01 0.41
C GLU A 78 8.01 -1.36 0.87
N ALA A 79 8.83 -2.40 0.71
CA ALA A 79 8.50 -3.74 1.19
C ALA A 79 9.49 -4.17 2.28
N VAL A 80 8.98 -4.60 3.44
CA VAL A 80 9.78 -5.15 4.55
C VAL A 80 9.37 -6.60 4.77
N ILE A 81 10.33 -7.52 4.66
CA ILE A 81 10.13 -8.92 5.01
C ILE A 81 10.49 -9.07 6.49
N LEU A 82 9.50 -9.40 7.32
CA LEU A 82 9.73 -9.77 8.72
C LEU A 82 10.57 -11.04 8.76
N LYS A 83 11.54 -11.11 9.66
CA LYS A 83 12.37 -12.31 9.89
C LYS A 83 11.64 -13.32 10.78
#